data_AF-A0A8H4JD27-F1
#
_entry.id   AF-A0A8H4JD27-F1
#
_cell.length_a   1.000
_cell.length_b   1.000
_cell.length_c   1.000
_cell.angle_alpha   90.00
_cell.angle_beta   90.00
_cell.angle_gamma   90.00
#
_symmetry.space_group_name_H-M   'P 1'
#
loop_
_entity.id
_entity.type
_entity.pdbx_description
1 polymer ?
#
loop_
_entity_poly.entity_id
_entity_poly.type
_entity_poly.pdbx_seq_one_letter_code
_entity_poly.pdbx_strand_id
1 'polypeptide(L)'
;MSSNQEPQSPLPEPTASDSDSQPLGSSLLLDLPPELIDNILSLLSPYDLSSISATCRNLHKHALSDVLWYPLVQENVPGVTLTSPQPCDSYHELYVAHDRLWFLPRQKIWFCDRDLTGRLMIVRYDPRRGCIEGYQLLASRGRPLHQSWLGQGDLLIWEFEPKVRLHLDKPVLQFRVGERAPEDFLNRPGANRFADEMPVTLDDRIDALFSNFMLTCELDEQEAEESLKTSFPYGNVWPPPSVPSRHHVSGSSTQVTAEGIFVNTPATRPQRREEVSERFFRIRQWMEMAGGLARVGMAAGMSGIYNMLRLSRPAAGGIPGVHVGEELITYSTLDPKLYTPTPLKPWRGIW
;
A
#
# COMPACT_ATOMS: atom_id res chain seq x y z
N MET A 1 -29.62 108.79 0.06
CA MET A 1 -30.60 107.91 -0.60
C MET A 1 -29.83 106.67 -1.03
N SER A 2 -29.47 105.78 -0.10
CA SER A 2 -30.26 104.70 0.52
C SER A 2 -30.45 103.48 -0.39
N SER A 3 -29.89 102.34 0.09
CA SER A 3 -30.34 100.94 -0.09
C SER A 3 -30.01 100.27 -1.44
N ASN A 4 -29.51 99.02 -1.58
CA ASN A 4 -29.53 97.75 -0.81
C ASN A 4 -28.24 96.92 -1.12
N GLN A 5 -27.57 96.21 -0.18
CA GLN A 5 -27.75 94.80 0.28
C GLN A 5 -27.75 93.76 -0.87
N GLU A 6 -26.94 92.68 -0.93
CA GLU A 6 -26.29 91.79 0.05
C GLU A 6 -25.07 91.03 -0.58
N PRO A 7 -24.14 90.45 0.23
CA PRO A 7 -23.03 89.61 -0.25
C PRO A 7 -23.29 88.10 -0.04
N GLN A 8 -22.96 87.26 -1.04
CA GLN A 8 -22.95 85.80 -0.90
C GLN A 8 -21.53 85.28 -0.56
N SER A 9 -21.42 84.66 0.61
CA SER A 9 -20.25 83.91 1.10
C SER A 9 -20.14 82.54 0.41
N PRO A 10 -18.93 82.03 0.13
CA PRO A 10 -18.74 80.64 -0.29
C PRO A 10 -18.72 79.69 0.92
N LEU A 11 -19.48 78.60 0.83
CA LEU A 11 -19.45 77.47 1.75
C LEU A 11 -18.06 76.80 1.75
N PRO A 12 -17.60 76.26 2.89
CA PRO A 12 -16.36 75.48 2.95
C PRO A 12 -16.58 74.04 2.46
N GLU A 13 -15.57 73.52 1.77
CA GLU A 13 -15.45 72.13 1.34
C GLU A 13 -15.64 71.16 2.52
N PRO A 14 -16.34 70.03 2.34
CA PRO A 14 -16.29 68.97 3.32
C PRO A 14 -14.89 68.35 3.27
N THR A 15 -14.15 68.54 4.36
CA THR A 15 -12.97 67.76 4.72
C THR A 15 -13.25 66.28 4.49
N ALA A 16 -12.57 65.70 3.51
CA ALA A 16 -12.45 64.26 3.38
C ALA A 16 -11.75 63.76 4.65
N SER A 17 -12.56 63.34 5.61
CA SER A 17 -12.12 62.50 6.72
C SER A 17 -11.46 61.27 6.15
N ASP A 18 -10.25 60.97 6.64
CA ASP A 18 -9.54 59.69 6.49
C ASP A 18 -10.53 58.52 6.53
N SER A 19 -10.93 58.05 5.36
CA SER A 19 -11.52 56.73 5.22
C SER A 19 -10.34 55.78 5.13
N ASP A 20 -10.08 55.09 6.25
CA ASP A 20 -9.31 53.86 6.36
C ASP A 20 -9.19 53.16 5.00
N SER A 21 -8.03 53.29 4.38
CA SER A 21 -7.64 52.42 3.28
C SER A 21 -7.40 51.03 3.87
N GLN A 22 -8.47 50.29 4.13
CA GLN A 22 -8.37 48.86 4.37
C GLN A 22 -7.71 48.24 3.14
N PRO A 23 -6.62 47.48 3.30
CA PRO A 23 -6.04 46.76 2.18
C PRO A 23 -7.06 45.72 1.73
N LEU A 24 -7.73 45.99 0.60
CA LEU A 24 -8.48 44.99 -0.17
C LEU A 24 -7.48 43.92 -0.62
N GLY A 25 -7.29 42.89 0.20
CA GLY A 25 -6.35 41.83 -0.08
C GLY A 25 -5.89 41.03 1.13
N SER A 26 -6.35 41.33 2.35
CA SER A 26 -6.09 40.43 3.47
C SER A 26 -6.94 39.16 3.31
N SER A 27 -6.25 38.06 3.06
CA SER A 27 -6.89 36.75 3.00
C SER A 27 -7.46 36.42 4.37
N LEU A 28 -8.78 36.30 4.46
CA LEU A 28 -9.53 36.02 5.70
C LEU A 28 -9.01 34.81 6.49
N LEU A 29 -8.40 33.83 5.80
CA LEU A 29 -7.81 32.65 6.42
C LEU A 29 -6.44 32.94 7.07
N LEU A 30 -5.63 33.84 6.51
CA LEU A 30 -4.32 34.21 7.07
C LEU A 30 -4.43 35.26 8.18
N ASP A 31 -5.58 35.93 8.30
CA ASP A 31 -5.87 36.88 9.38
C ASP A 31 -6.31 36.17 10.67
N LEU A 32 -6.51 34.85 10.63
CA LEU A 32 -6.83 34.05 11.81
C LEU A 32 -5.59 33.81 12.69
N PRO A 33 -5.78 33.66 14.01
CA PRO A 33 -4.74 33.16 14.90
C PRO A 33 -4.19 31.80 14.43
N PRO A 34 -2.87 31.57 14.57
CA PRO A 34 -2.22 30.35 14.09
C PRO A 34 -2.81 29.07 14.69
N GLU A 35 -3.31 29.12 15.93
CA GLU A 35 -3.93 27.98 16.60
C GLU A 35 -5.27 27.58 15.95
N LEU A 36 -6.04 28.55 15.45
CA LEU A 36 -7.28 28.26 14.73
C LEU A 36 -6.99 27.68 13.35
N ILE A 37 -5.93 28.18 12.69
CA ILE A 37 -5.46 27.62 11.42
C ILE A 37 -5.04 26.16 11.64
N ASP A 38 -4.21 25.88 12.64
CA ASP A 38 -3.76 24.51 12.94
C ASP A 38 -4.92 23.57 13.28
N ASN A 39 -5.93 24.05 14.02
CA ASN A 39 -7.14 23.26 14.30
C ASN A 39 -7.94 22.95 13.02
N ILE A 40 -8.11 23.93 12.11
CA ILE A 40 -8.78 23.70 10.83
C ILE A 40 -7.98 22.69 10.00
N LEU A 41 -6.66 22.83 9.95
CA LEU A 41 -5.78 21.93 9.21
C LEU A 41 -5.76 20.52 9.79
N SER A 42 -5.94 20.35 11.11
CA SER A 42 -5.96 19.04 11.76
C SER A 42 -7.12 18.13 11.32
N LEU A 43 -8.17 18.71 10.73
CA LEU A 43 -9.34 17.99 10.23
C LEU A 43 -9.17 17.49 8.79
N LEU A 44 -8.08 17.87 8.12
CA LEU A 44 -7.87 17.60 6.70
C LEU A 44 -7.13 16.29 6.45
N SER A 45 -7.33 15.73 5.26
CA SER A 45 -6.56 14.57 4.83
C SER A 45 -5.10 14.95 4.52
N PRO A 46 -4.16 13.99 4.58
CA PRO A 46 -2.76 14.21 4.17
C PRO A 46 -2.60 14.85 2.77
N TYR A 47 -3.52 14.54 1.86
CA TYR A 47 -3.48 15.04 0.48
C TYR A 47 -3.99 16.47 0.38
N ASP A 48 -5.03 16.82 1.15
CA ASP A 48 -5.52 18.20 1.23
C ASP A 48 -4.46 19.09 1.89
N LEU A 49 -3.76 18.59 2.91
CA LEU A 49 -2.60 19.26 3.51
C LEU A 49 -1.50 19.51 2.49
N SER A 50 -1.20 18.52 1.64
CA SER A 50 -0.22 18.69 0.56
C SER A 50 -0.65 19.76 -0.45
N SER A 51 -1.94 19.81 -0.79
CA SER A 51 -2.52 20.79 -1.72
C SER A 51 -2.48 22.21 -1.14
N ILE A 52 -2.83 22.35 0.14
CA ILE A 52 -2.75 23.61 0.88
C ILE A 52 -1.30 24.09 0.99
N SER A 53 -0.35 23.18 1.21
CA SER A 53 1.07 23.53 1.28
C SER A 53 1.62 24.15 0.00
N ALA A 54 0.97 23.90 -1.15
CA ALA A 54 1.35 24.45 -2.44
C ALA A 54 0.77 25.86 -2.71
N THR A 55 -0.19 26.32 -1.89
CA THR A 55 -0.92 27.58 -2.14
C THR A 55 -0.13 28.83 -1.72
N CYS A 56 0.39 28.87 -0.49
CA CYS A 56 1.14 30.01 0.03
C CYS A 56 2.21 29.62 1.04
N ARG A 57 3.21 30.49 1.23
CA ARG A 57 4.37 30.22 2.12
C ARG A 57 4.00 30.10 3.60
N ASN A 58 2.98 30.83 4.06
CA ASN A 58 2.53 30.75 5.46
C ASN A 58 1.81 29.42 5.70
N LEU A 59 0.82 29.07 4.87
CA LEU A 59 0.14 27.78 4.95
C LEU A 59 1.09 26.61 4.72
N HIS A 60 2.14 26.77 3.92
CA HIS A 60 3.19 25.77 3.78
C HIS A 60 3.88 25.47 5.12
N LYS A 61 4.25 26.50 5.90
CA LYS A 61 4.85 26.30 7.22
C LYS A 61 3.89 25.62 8.20
N HIS A 62 2.61 26.01 8.19
CA HIS A 62 1.59 25.37 9.04
C HIS A 62 1.32 23.93 8.63
N ALA A 63 1.13 23.67 7.32
CA ALA A 63 0.82 22.35 6.78
C ALA A 63 1.96 21.34 6.95
N LEU A 64 3.22 21.79 7.01
CA LEU A 64 4.37 20.93 7.29
C LEU A 64 4.67 20.75 8.80
N SER A 65 3.86 21.33 9.68
CA SER A 65 4.03 21.17 11.13
C SER A 65 3.83 19.72 11.56
N ASP A 66 4.81 19.16 12.27
CA ASP A 66 4.79 17.78 12.76
C ASP A 66 3.60 17.43 13.66
N VAL A 67 3.02 18.46 14.31
CA VAL A 67 1.84 18.30 15.16
C VAL A 67 0.65 17.77 14.36
N LEU A 68 0.53 18.16 13.08
CA LEU A 68 -0.53 17.70 12.19
C LEU A 68 -0.26 16.29 11.64
N TRP A 69 1.01 15.97 11.38
CA TRP A 69 1.39 14.69 10.78
C TRP A 69 1.47 13.54 11.77
N TYR A 70 1.78 13.80 13.05
CA TYR A 70 1.80 12.79 14.10
C TYR A 70 0.50 11.94 14.19
N PRO A 71 -0.71 12.54 14.34
CA PRO A 71 -1.93 11.75 14.42
C PRO A 71 -2.22 10.94 13.16
N LEU A 72 -1.88 11.47 11.97
CA LEU A 72 -2.08 10.80 10.69
C LEU A 72 -1.19 9.55 10.57
N VAL A 73 0.08 9.64 10.99
CA VAL A 73 0.97 8.47 11.03
C VAL A 73 0.51 7.49 12.12
N GLN A 74 0.11 7.99 13.28
CA GLN A 74 -0.33 7.16 14.41
C GLN A 74 -1.60 6.35 14.10
N GLU A 75 -2.53 6.88 13.30
CA GLU A 75 -3.71 6.15 12.83
C GLU A 75 -3.34 4.93 11.98
N ASN A 76 -2.27 5.04 11.18
CA ASN A 76 -1.78 3.96 10.32
C ASN A 76 -0.98 2.89 11.06
N VAL A 77 -0.59 3.14 12.32
CA VAL A 77 0.19 2.19 13.13
C VAL A 77 -0.57 1.81 14.41
N PRO A 78 -1.65 1.03 14.31
CA PRO A 78 -2.39 0.59 15.47
C PRO A 78 -1.55 -0.35 16.36
N GLY A 79 -1.40 -0.02 17.64
CA GLY A 79 -0.76 -0.89 18.65
C GLY A 79 0.70 -0.57 18.97
N VAL A 80 1.28 0.45 18.34
CA VAL A 80 2.58 1.03 18.74
C VAL A 80 2.38 2.53 18.91
N THR A 81 2.80 3.08 20.04
CA THR A 81 2.81 4.54 20.25
C THR A 81 4.11 5.11 19.75
N LEU A 82 4.05 5.92 18.70
CA LEU A 82 5.22 6.57 18.15
C LEU A 82 5.74 7.61 19.14
N THR A 83 7.00 7.49 19.55
CA THR A 83 7.64 8.44 20.46
C THR A 83 8.51 9.44 19.71
N SER A 84 8.97 9.08 18.52
CA SER A 84 9.87 9.88 17.69
C SER A 84 9.65 9.62 16.21
N PRO A 85 9.95 10.60 15.32
CA PRO A 85 9.90 10.43 13.86
C PRO A 85 11.11 9.68 13.28
N GLN A 86 12.08 9.28 14.12
CA GLN A 86 13.28 8.56 13.69
C GLN A 86 12.89 7.30 12.90
N PRO A 87 13.55 7.04 11.75
CA PRO A 87 14.81 7.59 11.26
C PRO A 87 14.70 8.89 10.45
N CYS A 88 13.50 9.43 10.22
CA CYS A 88 13.31 10.72 9.53
C CYS A 88 13.46 11.90 10.50
N ASP A 89 13.68 13.10 9.93
CA ASP A 89 13.77 14.33 10.70
C ASP A 89 12.38 14.84 11.12
N SER A 90 11.33 14.49 10.36
CA SER A 90 9.93 14.89 10.58
C SER A 90 8.93 13.75 10.39
N TYR A 91 7.75 13.85 11.00
CA TYR A 91 6.65 12.91 10.78
C TYR A 91 6.07 13.04 9.36
N HIS A 92 6.14 14.24 8.78
CA HIS A 92 5.79 14.47 7.39
C HIS A 92 6.65 13.63 6.43
N GLU A 93 7.98 13.69 6.56
CA GLU A 93 8.88 12.89 5.71
C GLU A 93 8.65 11.40 5.89
N LEU A 94 8.43 10.95 7.12
CA LEU A 94 8.12 9.56 7.40
C LEU A 94 6.82 9.12 6.72
N TYR A 95 5.79 9.98 6.76
CA TYR A 95 4.52 9.72 6.07
C TYR A 95 4.74 9.60 4.57
N VAL A 96 5.44 10.57 3.97
CA VAL A 96 5.73 10.62 2.52
C VAL A 96 6.54 9.40 2.07
N ALA A 97 7.50 8.96 2.87
CA ALA A 97 8.32 7.79 2.57
C ALA A 97 7.49 6.51 2.39
N HIS A 98 6.38 6.37 3.13
CA HIS A 98 5.51 5.19 3.11
C HIS A 98 4.08 5.47 2.62
N ASP A 99 3.86 6.59 1.93
CA ASP A 99 2.54 7.06 1.48
C ASP A 99 1.70 5.96 0.81
N ARG A 100 2.35 5.13 -0.01
CA ARG A 100 1.71 4.01 -0.74
C ARG A 100 1.50 2.74 0.09
N LEU A 101 2.10 2.64 1.28
CA LEU A 101 2.27 1.38 2.02
C LEU A 101 1.62 1.42 3.41
N TRP A 102 1.16 2.57 3.89
CA TRP A 102 0.54 2.73 5.21
C TRP A 102 -0.69 1.84 5.45
N PHE A 103 -1.38 1.42 4.39
CA PHE A 103 -2.50 0.49 4.53
C PHE A 103 -2.06 -0.89 5.04
N LEU A 104 -0.80 -1.29 4.82
CA LEU A 104 -0.27 -2.58 5.26
C LEU A 104 -0.25 -2.73 6.79
N PRO A 105 0.42 -1.83 7.56
CA PRO A 105 0.39 -1.88 9.03
C PRO A 105 -0.99 -1.52 9.60
N ARG A 106 -1.80 -0.70 8.89
CA ARG A 106 -3.16 -0.33 9.34
C ARG A 106 -4.06 -1.56 9.48
N GLN A 107 -4.02 -2.46 8.50
CA GLN A 107 -4.85 -3.67 8.47
C GLN A 107 -4.28 -4.85 9.29
N LYS A 108 -2.96 -4.84 9.56
CA LYS A 108 -2.18 -5.85 10.31
C LYS A 108 -2.16 -7.26 9.74
N ILE A 109 -3.33 -7.87 9.53
CA ILE A 109 -3.49 -9.29 9.20
C ILE A 109 -3.79 -9.43 7.72
N TRP A 110 -3.00 -10.26 7.04
CA TRP A 110 -3.09 -10.48 5.60
C TRP A 110 -3.07 -11.97 5.29
N PHE A 111 -4.03 -12.43 4.49
CA PHE A 111 -4.08 -13.81 4.00
C PHE A 111 -3.99 -13.86 2.48
N CYS A 112 -3.54 -14.98 1.92
CA CYS A 112 -3.30 -15.07 0.47
C CYS A 112 -3.97 -16.25 -0.23
N ASP A 113 -4.05 -16.13 -1.56
CA ASP A 113 -4.62 -17.07 -2.52
C ASP A 113 -3.73 -18.29 -2.86
N ARG A 114 -2.67 -18.50 -2.08
CA ARG A 114 -1.71 -19.56 -2.35
C ARG A 114 -2.36 -20.94 -2.24
N ASP A 115 -2.23 -21.71 -3.31
CA ASP A 115 -2.93 -22.98 -3.52
C ASP A 115 -2.89 -23.91 -2.30
N LEU A 116 -4.08 -24.45 -1.97
CA LEU A 116 -4.39 -25.51 -0.99
C LEU A 116 -4.17 -25.18 0.49
N THR A 117 -3.23 -24.32 0.85
CA THR A 117 -2.83 -24.11 2.26
C THR A 117 -3.04 -22.68 2.75
N GLY A 118 -3.10 -21.71 1.84
CA GLY A 118 -3.04 -20.29 2.18
C GLY A 118 -1.76 -19.95 2.96
N ARG A 119 -1.54 -18.66 3.18
CA ARG A 119 -0.56 -18.19 4.16
C ARG A 119 -1.15 -17.01 4.90
N LEU A 120 -0.77 -16.89 6.17
CA LEU A 120 -1.12 -15.76 7.01
C LEU A 120 0.14 -14.95 7.28
N MET A 121 0.06 -13.65 7.06
CA MET A 121 1.11 -12.68 7.29
C MET A 121 0.62 -11.62 8.27
N ILE A 122 1.48 -11.22 9.20
CA ILE A 122 1.26 -10.09 10.08
C ILE A 122 2.24 -8.99 9.68
N VAL A 123 1.70 -7.84 9.28
CA VAL A 123 2.48 -6.65 8.97
C VAL A 123 2.52 -5.74 10.19
N ARG A 124 3.71 -5.24 10.50
CA ARG A 124 3.97 -4.26 11.56
C ARG A 124 4.88 -3.16 11.06
N TYR A 125 4.84 -2.03 11.74
CA TYR A 125 5.80 -0.96 11.57
C TYR A 125 6.80 -1.01 12.73
N ASP A 126 8.10 -1.02 12.42
CA ASP A 126 9.18 -0.91 13.42
C ASP A 126 9.62 0.55 13.54
N PRO A 127 9.29 1.24 14.66
CA PRO A 127 9.64 2.65 14.85
C PRO A 127 11.14 2.88 15.01
N ARG A 128 11.95 1.86 15.31
CA ARG A 128 13.40 2.04 15.48
C ARG A 128 14.13 2.20 14.15
N ARG A 129 13.62 1.51 13.13
CA ARG A 129 14.23 1.46 11.79
C ARG A 129 13.40 2.21 10.76
N GLY A 130 12.20 2.65 11.14
CA GLY A 130 11.21 3.22 10.24
C GLY A 130 10.77 2.25 9.15
N CYS A 131 10.82 0.94 9.39
CA CYS A 131 10.55 -0.05 8.36
C CYS A 131 9.16 -0.65 8.51
N ILE A 132 8.50 -0.92 7.38
CA ILE A 132 7.29 -1.75 7.35
C ILE A 132 7.74 -3.19 7.08
N GLU A 133 7.40 -4.10 7.99
CA GLU A 133 7.83 -5.50 7.94
C GLU A 133 6.63 -6.45 8.01
N GLY A 134 6.55 -7.38 7.07
CA GLY A 134 5.55 -8.44 7.02
C GLY A 134 6.15 -9.78 7.41
N TYR A 135 5.64 -10.41 8.46
CA TYR A 135 6.13 -11.68 8.98
C TYR A 135 5.12 -12.79 8.78
N GLN A 136 5.59 -13.98 8.39
CA GLN A 136 4.72 -15.14 8.26
C GLN A 136 4.33 -15.70 9.62
N LEU A 137 3.03 -15.93 9.81
CA LEU A 137 2.53 -16.68 10.96
C LEU A 137 2.59 -18.17 10.63
N LEU A 138 3.27 -18.93 11.50
CA LEU A 138 3.47 -20.36 11.36
C LEU A 138 2.80 -21.10 12.52
N ALA A 139 2.06 -22.15 12.22
CA ALA A 139 1.59 -23.10 13.22
C ALA A 139 2.52 -24.32 13.21
N SER A 140 3.20 -24.55 14.32
CA SER A 140 4.02 -25.76 14.51
C SER A 140 3.25 -26.77 15.35
N ARG A 141 3.13 -28.00 14.87
CA ARG A 141 2.55 -29.11 15.65
C ARG A 141 3.64 -29.82 16.43
N GLY A 142 3.38 -30.10 17.70
CA GLY A 142 4.21 -31.01 18.50
C GLY A 142 4.10 -32.47 18.04
N ARG A 143 4.67 -33.39 18.82
CA ARG A 143 4.42 -34.83 18.61
C ARG A 143 2.93 -35.10 18.84
N PRO A 144 2.24 -35.80 17.94
CA PRO A 144 0.82 -36.07 18.10
C PRO A 144 0.63 -37.03 19.28
N LEU A 145 0.01 -36.52 20.34
CA LEU A 145 -0.51 -37.34 21.42
C LEU A 145 -1.90 -37.81 20.98
N HIS A 146 -2.15 -39.11 21.12
CA HIS A 146 -3.46 -39.68 20.89
C HIS A 146 -3.96 -40.21 22.23
N GLN A 147 -5.24 -39.96 22.51
CA GLN A 147 -5.94 -40.58 23.63
C GLN A 147 -7.02 -41.49 23.05
N SER A 148 -7.09 -42.73 23.53
CA SER A 148 -8.21 -43.63 23.22
C SER A 148 -9.42 -43.18 24.03
N TRP A 149 -10.57 -43.03 23.39
CA TRP A 149 -11.80 -42.64 24.07
C TRP A 149 -12.28 -43.78 24.99
N LEU A 150 -12.37 -43.52 26.28
CA LEU A 150 -12.68 -44.52 27.31
C LEU A 150 -14.04 -45.22 27.12
N GLY A 151 -14.97 -44.61 26.39
CA GLY A 151 -16.29 -45.20 26.11
C GLY A 151 -16.35 -46.13 24.90
N GLN A 152 -15.38 -46.07 23.98
CA GLN A 152 -15.36 -46.88 22.77
C GLN A 152 -13.90 -47.02 22.30
N GLY A 153 -13.31 -48.21 22.50
CA GLY A 153 -11.87 -48.46 22.34
C GLY A 153 -11.32 -48.23 20.93
N ASP A 154 -12.18 -48.16 19.91
CA ASP A 154 -11.78 -47.94 18.52
C ASP A 154 -11.67 -46.45 18.14
N LEU A 155 -12.06 -45.51 19.02
CA LEU A 155 -12.06 -44.09 18.70
C LEU A 155 -10.80 -43.41 19.23
N LEU A 156 -9.91 -43.03 18.32
CA LEU A 156 -8.67 -42.31 18.60
C LEU A 156 -8.90 -40.80 18.51
N ILE A 157 -8.74 -40.10 19.64
CA ILE A 157 -8.76 -38.64 19.68
C ILE A 157 -7.32 -38.15 19.55
N TRP A 158 -7.05 -37.42 18.48
CA TRP A 158 -5.78 -36.74 18.28
C TRP A 158 -5.83 -35.39 18.97
N GLU A 159 -4.89 -35.14 19.88
CA GLU A 159 -4.74 -33.81 20.46
C GLU A 159 -4.21 -32.83 19.40
N PHE A 160 -4.93 -31.73 19.23
CA PHE A 160 -4.58 -30.66 18.32
C PHE A 160 -4.25 -29.38 19.10
N GLU A 161 -3.02 -29.30 19.58
CA GLU A 161 -2.46 -28.10 20.23
C GLU A 161 -1.37 -27.46 19.33
N PRO A 162 -1.75 -26.72 18.27
CA PRO A 162 -0.78 -26.04 17.43
C PRO A 162 -0.11 -24.89 18.20
N LYS A 163 1.22 -24.87 18.21
CA LYS A 163 1.99 -23.73 18.72
C LYS A 163 2.16 -22.72 17.60
N VAL A 164 1.34 -21.67 17.66
CA VAL A 164 1.41 -20.54 16.75
C VAL A 164 2.64 -19.70 17.09
N ARG A 165 3.47 -19.41 16.09
CA ARG A 165 4.70 -18.63 16.20
C ARG A 165 4.79 -17.65 15.04
N LEU A 166 5.31 -16.46 15.32
CA LEU A 166 5.65 -15.49 14.30
C LEU A 166 7.11 -15.68 13.89
N HIS A 167 7.36 -15.85 12.59
CA HIS A 167 8.70 -16.09 12.08
C HIS A 167 9.49 -14.77 11.92
N LEU A 168 10.02 -14.25 13.02
CA LEU A 168 10.70 -12.94 13.07
C LEU A 168 12.02 -12.90 12.31
N ASP A 169 12.67 -14.05 12.10
CA ASP A 169 13.99 -14.09 11.47
C ASP A 169 13.93 -13.89 9.95
N LYS A 170 12.78 -14.21 9.33
CA LYS A 170 12.58 -14.12 7.87
C LYS A 170 11.33 -13.33 7.55
N PRO A 171 11.44 -12.00 7.38
CA PRO A 171 10.34 -11.21 6.83
C PRO A 171 10.01 -11.69 5.41
N VAL A 172 8.74 -11.56 5.02
CA VAL A 172 8.26 -11.79 3.64
C VAL A 172 8.23 -10.48 2.86
N LEU A 173 7.99 -9.37 3.56
CA LEU A 173 8.00 -8.01 3.05
C LEU A 173 8.85 -7.15 3.97
N GLN A 174 9.68 -6.29 3.40
CA GLN A 174 10.40 -5.25 4.13
C GLN A 174 10.47 -4.02 3.21
N PHE A 175 10.08 -2.87 3.75
CA PHE A 175 10.23 -1.58 3.07
C PHE A 175 10.90 -0.62 4.04
N ARG A 176 12.04 -0.04 3.64
CA ARG A 176 12.81 0.87 4.47
C ARG A 176 12.61 2.32 4.03
N VAL A 177 12.70 3.25 4.99
CA VAL A 177 12.85 4.68 4.66
C VAL A 177 14.11 4.86 3.81
N GLY A 178 13.99 5.52 2.66
CA GLY A 178 15.12 5.91 1.83
C GLY A 178 15.54 4.88 0.78
N GLU A 179 14.91 3.71 0.72
CA GLU A 179 14.97 2.84 -0.47
C GLU A 179 14.22 3.55 -1.60
N ARG A 180 14.92 4.43 -2.31
CA ARG A 180 14.38 5.10 -3.50
C ARG A 180 14.14 4.06 -4.57
N ALA A 181 13.02 4.22 -5.28
CA ALA A 181 12.79 3.51 -6.52
C ALA A 181 14.03 3.69 -7.43
N PRO A 182 14.43 2.66 -8.19
CA PRO A 182 15.58 2.75 -9.09
C PRO A 182 15.48 4.02 -9.93
N GLU A 183 16.58 4.77 -10.09
CA GLU A 183 16.59 6.05 -10.83
C GLU A 183 16.02 5.93 -12.25
N ASP A 184 16.05 4.72 -12.81
CA ASP A 184 15.45 4.34 -14.10
C ASP A 184 13.93 4.56 -14.17
N PHE A 185 13.23 4.61 -13.03
CA PHE A 185 11.78 4.81 -12.97
C PHE A 185 11.36 6.17 -13.53
N LEU A 186 12.07 7.25 -13.19
CA LEU A 186 11.72 8.60 -13.65
C LEU A 186 11.95 8.79 -15.16
N ASN A 187 12.82 7.98 -15.74
CA ASN A 187 13.22 8.07 -17.14
C ASN A 187 12.36 7.19 -18.07
N ARG A 188 11.49 6.34 -17.52
CA ARG A 188 10.67 5.43 -18.34
C ARG A 188 9.40 6.14 -18.84
N PRO A 189 9.16 6.18 -20.17
CA PRO A 189 7.93 6.76 -20.71
C PRO A 189 6.73 5.92 -20.25
N GLY A 190 5.76 6.57 -19.60
CA GLY A 190 4.57 5.90 -19.04
C GLY A 190 4.77 5.30 -17.64
N ALA A 191 5.87 5.62 -16.95
CA ALA A 191 6.07 5.22 -15.56
C ALA A 191 4.93 5.74 -14.68
N ASN A 192 4.22 4.83 -14.03
CA ASN A 192 3.17 5.17 -13.10
C ASN A 192 3.51 4.63 -11.72
N ARG A 193 3.61 5.52 -10.73
CA ARG A 193 3.96 5.16 -9.35
C ARG A 193 2.96 4.19 -8.70
N PHE A 194 1.77 4.05 -9.27
CA PHE A 194 0.72 3.14 -8.81
C PHE A 194 0.68 1.83 -9.60
N ALA A 195 1.03 1.85 -10.89
CA ALA A 195 1.01 0.64 -11.74
C ALA A 195 2.34 -0.13 -11.76
N ASP A 196 3.41 0.49 -11.26
CA ASP A 196 4.75 -0.08 -11.27
C ASP A 196 4.99 -1.05 -10.11
N GLU A 197 5.89 -1.99 -10.38
CA GLU A 197 6.29 -3.03 -9.45
C GLU A 197 7.39 -2.49 -8.52
N MET A 198 7.18 -2.60 -7.21
CA MET A 198 8.16 -2.17 -6.21
C MET A 198 9.04 -3.37 -5.81
N PRO A 199 10.35 -3.37 -6.08
CA PRO A 199 11.22 -4.46 -5.66
C PRO A 199 11.24 -4.56 -4.14
N VAL A 200 11.11 -5.78 -3.61
CA VAL A 200 11.18 -6.07 -2.18
C VAL A 200 12.57 -6.63 -1.88
N THR A 201 13.45 -5.74 -1.41
CA THR A 201 14.79 -6.06 -0.92
C THR A 201 14.68 -6.75 0.43
N LEU A 202 15.12 -8.01 0.49
CA LEU A 202 15.23 -8.74 1.75
C LEU A 202 16.69 -9.15 1.93
N ASP A 203 17.30 -8.72 3.04
CA ASP A 203 18.73 -8.95 3.32
C ASP A 203 19.10 -10.44 3.47
N ASP A 204 18.13 -11.32 3.77
CA ASP A 204 18.36 -12.73 4.16
C ASP A 204 17.74 -13.75 3.19
N ARG A 205 17.60 -13.39 1.91
CA ARG A 205 17.12 -14.31 0.86
C ARG A 205 18.25 -14.96 0.08
N ILE A 206 17.96 -16.14 -0.45
CA ILE A 206 18.78 -16.78 -1.49
C ILE A 206 18.90 -15.78 -2.64
N ASP A 207 20.12 -15.42 -3.02
CA ASP A 207 20.45 -14.39 -4.04
C ASP A 207 19.71 -14.54 -5.39
N ALA A 208 19.11 -15.71 -5.64
CA ALA A 208 18.34 -16.00 -6.85
C ALA A 208 16.83 -15.72 -6.73
N LEU A 209 16.24 -15.52 -5.55
CA LEU A 209 14.79 -15.32 -5.37
C LEU A 209 14.44 -13.82 -5.34
N PHE A 210 13.76 -13.37 -6.38
CA PHE A 210 13.26 -12.01 -6.50
C PHE A 210 11.82 -11.94 -6.03
N SER A 211 11.42 -10.80 -5.47
CA SER A 211 10.01 -10.51 -5.25
C SER A 211 9.71 -9.05 -5.48
N ASN A 212 8.62 -8.81 -6.18
CA ASN A 212 8.06 -7.50 -6.42
C ASN A 212 6.70 -7.38 -5.76
N PHE A 213 6.50 -6.24 -5.11
CA PHE A 213 5.22 -5.82 -4.58
C PHE A 213 4.46 -5.03 -5.65
N MET A 214 3.16 -5.28 -5.76
CA MET A 214 2.29 -4.62 -6.72
C MET A 214 1.00 -4.18 -6.06
N LEU A 215 0.60 -2.95 -6.35
CA LEU A 215 -0.71 -2.43 -5.98
C LEU A 215 -1.79 -2.99 -6.90
N THR A 216 -3.01 -3.08 -6.37
CA THR A 216 -4.16 -3.63 -7.09
C THR A 216 -5.32 -2.65 -7.09
N CYS A 217 -6.18 -2.76 -8.10
CA CYS A 217 -7.48 -2.12 -8.14
C CYS A 217 -8.58 -3.10 -7.71
N GLU A 218 -9.59 -2.60 -6.99
CA GLU A 218 -10.80 -3.38 -6.70
C GLU A 218 -11.61 -3.58 -7.99
N LEU A 219 -12.31 -4.71 -8.11
CA LEU A 219 -13.29 -4.93 -9.17
C LEU A 219 -14.57 -4.17 -8.85
N ASP A 220 -15.24 -3.68 -9.89
CA ASP A 220 -16.59 -3.13 -9.75
C ASP A 220 -17.55 -4.21 -9.25
N GLU A 221 -18.50 -3.82 -8.40
CA GLU A 221 -19.43 -4.76 -7.73
C GLU A 221 -20.21 -5.60 -8.74
N GLN A 222 -20.60 -5.00 -9.88
CA GLN A 222 -21.31 -5.69 -10.96
C GLN A 222 -20.44 -6.75 -11.65
N GLU A 223 -19.18 -6.41 -11.98
CA GLU A 223 -18.24 -7.34 -12.60
C GLU A 223 -17.86 -8.49 -11.65
N ALA A 224 -17.73 -8.17 -10.36
CA ALA A 224 -17.49 -9.17 -9.33
C ALA A 224 -18.65 -10.15 -9.21
N GLU A 225 -19.90 -9.67 -9.17
CA GLU A 225 -21.08 -10.53 -9.10
C GLU A 225 -21.24 -11.43 -10.34
N GLU A 226 -20.98 -10.91 -11.53
CA GLU A 226 -21.01 -11.70 -12.77
C GLU A 226 -19.93 -12.79 -12.76
N SER A 227 -18.73 -12.44 -12.33
CA SER A 227 -17.61 -13.39 -12.23
C SER A 227 -17.87 -14.48 -11.18
N LEU A 228 -18.48 -14.11 -10.03
CA LEU A 228 -18.85 -15.05 -8.97
C LEU A 228 -19.96 -16.04 -9.39
N LYS A 229 -20.81 -15.68 -10.37
CA LYS A 229 -21.82 -16.60 -10.94
C LYS A 229 -21.20 -17.67 -11.85
N THR A 230 -19.95 -17.49 -12.26
CA THR A 230 -19.24 -18.45 -13.10
C THR A 230 -18.91 -19.73 -12.31
N SER A 231 -18.81 -20.86 -13.00
CA SER A 231 -18.37 -22.12 -12.40
C SER A 231 -16.99 -21.99 -11.73
N PHE A 232 -16.68 -22.87 -10.77
CA PHE A 232 -15.37 -22.95 -10.14
C PHE A 232 -14.26 -22.93 -11.21
N PRO A 233 -13.29 -22.01 -11.14
CA PRO A 233 -12.85 -21.22 -9.97
C PRO A 233 -13.46 -19.81 -9.84
N TYR A 234 -14.76 -19.63 -10.13
CA TYR A 234 -15.50 -18.36 -9.95
C TYR A 234 -14.88 -17.19 -10.72
N GLY A 235 -14.51 -17.41 -11.99
CA GLY A 235 -13.88 -16.39 -12.82
C GLY A 235 -12.46 -15.99 -12.35
N ASN A 236 -11.83 -16.79 -11.48
CA ASN A 236 -10.60 -16.45 -10.77
C ASN A 236 -10.75 -15.20 -9.89
N VAL A 237 -11.89 -15.01 -9.23
CA VAL A 237 -12.07 -13.89 -8.29
C VAL A 237 -11.48 -14.20 -6.92
N TRP A 238 -10.79 -13.22 -6.33
CA TRP A 238 -10.26 -13.27 -4.97
C TRP A 238 -10.83 -12.13 -4.13
N PRO A 239 -11.18 -12.32 -2.83
CA PRO A 239 -11.32 -13.58 -2.13
C PRO A 239 -12.47 -14.44 -2.70
N PRO A 240 -12.45 -15.78 -2.54
CA PRO A 240 -13.52 -16.64 -2.97
C PRO A 240 -14.80 -16.40 -2.14
N PRO A 241 -15.98 -16.80 -2.62
CA PRO A 241 -17.25 -16.58 -1.91
C PRO A 241 -17.33 -17.26 -0.53
N SER A 242 -16.45 -18.23 -0.26
CA SER A 242 -16.30 -18.85 1.06
C SER A 242 -15.74 -17.90 2.12
N VAL A 243 -14.99 -16.88 1.71
CA VAL A 243 -14.45 -15.87 2.61
C VAL A 243 -15.41 -14.67 2.63
N PRO A 244 -15.92 -14.26 3.80
CA PRO A 244 -16.84 -13.14 3.90
C PRO A 244 -16.12 -11.83 3.60
N SER A 245 -16.16 -11.41 2.33
CA SER A 245 -15.67 -10.13 1.84
C SER A 245 -16.76 -9.46 1.00
N ARG A 246 -16.87 -8.13 1.09
CA ARG A 246 -17.71 -7.33 0.18
C ARG A 246 -16.96 -6.85 -1.05
N HIS A 247 -15.63 -6.92 -1.01
CA HIS A 247 -14.74 -6.40 -2.02
C HIS A 247 -13.96 -7.55 -2.65
N HIS A 248 -13.74 -7.46 -3.95
CA HIS A 248 -13.12 -8.51 -4.74
C HIS A 248 -12.11 -7.90 -5.70
N VAL A 249 -11.13 -8.72 -6.08
CA VAL A 249 -10.07 -8.42 -7.03
C VAL A 249 -9.96 -9.60 -8.00
N SER A 250 -9.56 -9.31 -9.24
CA SER A 250 -9.23 -10.38 -10.18
C SER A 250 -8.01 -11.14 -9.63
N GLY A 251 -8.17 -12.42 -9.36
CA GLY A 251 -7.11 -13.31 -8.93
C GLY A 251 -6.11 -13.59 -10.07
N SER A 252 -4.97 -14.17 -9.72
CA SER A 252 -4.01 -14.60 -10.72
C SER A 252 -4.54 -15.84 -11.44
N SER A 253 -4.44 -15.85 -12.77
CA SER A 253 -4.66 -17.04 -13.58
C SER A 253 -3.30 -17.54 -14.07
N THR A 254 -2.93 -18.74 -13.63
CA THR A 254 -1.76 -19.43 -14.17
C THR A 254 -2.20 -20.22 -15.39
N GLN A 255 -1.79 -19.79 -16.59
CA GLN A 255 -2.04 -20.52 -17.82
C GLN A 255 -0.85 -21.44 -18.12
N VAL A 256 -1.10 -22.75 -18.06
CA VAL A 256 -0.13 -23.75 -18.49
C VAL A 256 -0.32 -23.99 -19.99
N THR A 257 0.59 -23.49 -20.81
CA THR A 257 0.61 -23.75 -22.26
C THR A 257 1.72 -24.73 -22.60
N ALA A 258 1.71 -25.27 -23.83
CA ALA A 258 2.76 -26.20 -24.30
C ALA A 258 4.17 -25.56 -24.33
N GLU A 259 4.25 -24.23 -24.23
CA GLU A 259 5.49 -23.44 -24.27
C GLU A 259 6.00 -23.05 -22.87
N GLY A 260 5.24 -23.32 -21.80
CA GLY A 260 5.61 -23.02 -20.43
C GLY A 260 4.44 -22.69 -19.50
N ILE A 261 4.76 -22.44 -18.23
CA ILE A 261 3.80 -21.91 -17.24
C ILE A 261 3.89 -20.39 -17.31
N PHE A 262 2.82 -19.74 -17.79
CA PHE A 262 2.74 -18.28 -17.85
C PHE A 262 1.81 -17.78 -16.75
N VAL A 263 2.36 -16.91 -15.92
CA VAL A 263 1.58 -16.16 -14.93
C VAL A 263 1.01 -14.94 -15.61
N ASN A 264 -0.31 -14.94 -15.85
CA ASN A 264 -0.94 -13.77 -16.43
C ASN A 264 -1.06 -12.69 -15.36
N THR A 265 -0.32 -11.60 -15.52
CA THR A 265 -0.62 -10.37 -14.80
C THR A 265 -1.98 -9.87 -15.29
N PRO A 266 -2.94 -9.61 -14.39
CA PRO A 266 -4.27 -9.17 -14.79
C PRO A 266 -4.20 -7.82 -15.51
N ALA A 267 -5.15 -7.61 -16.41
CA ALA A 267 -5.15 -6.50 -17.36
C ALA A 267 -5.24 -5.13 -16.69
N THR A 268 -5.87 -5.04 -15.52
CA THR A 268 -6.14 -3.77 -14.84
C THR A 268 -5.12 -3.52 -13.74
N ARG A 269 -4.35 -2.43 -13.90
CA ARG A 269 -3.43 -1.89 -12.88
C ARG A 269 -3.90 -0.48 -12.52
N PRO A 270 -3.84 -0.09 -11.23
CA PRO A 270 -4.27 1.24 -10.82
C PRO A 270 -3.39 2.30 -11.46
N GLN A 271 -4.02 3.26 -12.15
CA GLN A 271 -3.35 4.41 -12.73
C GLN A 271 -3.38 5.61 -11.79
N ARG A 272 -4.38 5.67 -10.91
CA ARG A 272 -4.59 6.76 -9.95
C ARG A 272 -4.57 6.23 -8.53
N ARG A 273 -4.29 7.09 -7.55
CA ARG A 273 -4.33 6.73 -6.13
C ARG A 273 -5.72 6.26 -5.69
N GLU A 274 -6.77 6.87 -6.22
CA GLU A 274 -8.17 6.54 -5.94
C GLU A 274 -8.52 5.12 -6.36
N GLU A 275 -7.85 4.59 -7.39
CA GLU A 275 -8.03 3.23 -7.88
C GLU A 275 -7.23 2.21 -7.06
N VAL A 276 -6.29 2.65 -6.21
CA VAL A 276 -5.48 1.76 -5.38
C VAL A 276 -6.32 1.24 -4.22
N SER A 277 -6.51 -0.09 -4.18
CA SER A 277 -7.12 -0.74 -3.04
C SER A 277 -6.21 -0.70 -1.82
N GLU A 278 -6.79 -0.39 -0.67
CA GLU A 278 -6.13 -0.51 0.64
C GLU A 278 -6.36 -1.89 1.29
N ARG A 279 -7.11 -2.77 0.62
CA ARG A 279 -7.52 -4.08 1.14
C ARG A 279 -6.88 -5.25 0.43
N PHE A 280 -6.31 -5.00 -0.75
CA PHE A 280 -5.67 -6.00 -1.59
C PHE A 280 -4.30 -5.51 -2.05
N PHE A 281 -3.38 -6.45 -2.19
CA PHE A 281 -2.11 -6.23 -2.88
C PHE A 281 -1.62 -7.54 -3.47
N ARG A 282 -0.59 -7.48 -4.32
CA ARG A 282 0.04 -8.67 -4.89
C ARG A 282 1.53 -8.70 -4.65
N ILE A 283 2.06 -9.91 -4.54
CA ILE A 283 3.49 -10.18 -4.56
C ILE A 283 3.77 -11.11 -5.73
N ARG A 284 4.59 -10.63 -6.68
CA ARG A 284 5.16 -11.45 -7.74
C ARG A 284 6.50 -11.98 -7.27
N GLN A 285 6.74 -13.28 -7.37
CA GLN A 285 7.99 -13.92 -6.99
C GLN A 285 8.52 -14.74 -8.16
N TRP A 286 9.83 -14.72 -8.39
CA TRP A 286 10.45 -15.59 -9.39
C TRP A 286 11.90 -15.86 -9.00
N MET A 287 12.46 -16.95 -9.52
CA MET A 287 13.89 -17.19 -9.41
C MET A 287 14.58 -16.78 -10.70
N GLU A 288 15.67 -16.02 -10.59
CA GLU A 288 16.54 -15.74 -11.72
C GLU A 288 17.71 -16.72 -11.71
N MET A 289 17.84 -17.50 -12.79
CA MET A 289 19.00 -18.38 -12.96
C MET A 289 20.21 -17.56 -13.42
N ALA A 290 20.96 -17.01 -12.47
CA ALA A 290 22.28 -16.45 -12.73
C ALA A 290 23.18 -17.54 -13.34
N GLY A 291 23.48 -17.43 -14.64
CA GLY A 291 24.42 -18.31 -15.34
C GLY A 291 23.84 -19.30 -16.34
N GLY A 292 22.51 -19.34 -16.56
CA GLY A 292 21.91 -20.21 -17.59
C GLY A 292 22.28 -19.80 -19.02
N LEU A 293 22.20 -18.51 -19.33
CA LEU A 293 22.40 -17.99 -20.68
C LEU A 293 23.87 -17.94 -21.11
N ALA A 294 24.80 -17.64 -20.18
CA ALA A 294 26.24 -17.65 -20.46
C ALA A 294 26.76 -19.08 -20.75
N ARG A 295 26.17 -20.11 -20.12
CA ARG A 295 26.54 -21.51 -20.37
C ARG A 295 25.90 -22.10 -21.63
N VAL A 296 24.64 -21.73 -21.93
CA VAL A 296 23.94 -22.24 -23.13
C VAL A 296 24.43 -21.56 -24.42
N GLY A 297 24.72 -20.26 -24.40
CA GLY A 297 25.26 -19.53 -25.55
C GLY A 297 26.66 -20.00 -25.97
N MET A 298 27.49 -20.42 -25.02
CA MET A 298 28.81 -21.00 -25.30
C MET A 298 28.74 -22.43 -25.84
N ALA A 299 27.68 -23.18 -25.53
CA ALA A 299 27.51 -24.57 -25.98
C ALA A 299 26.93 -24.70 -27.40
N ALA A 300 26.13 -23.73 -27.87
CA ALA A 300 25.40 -23.82 -29.14
C ALA A 300 26.11 -23.14 -30.34
N GLY A 301 27.28 -22.52 -30.11
CA GLY A 301 28.03 -21.79 -31.13
C GLY A 301 27.26 -20.61 -31.76
N MET A 302 27.83 -20.03 -32.81
CA MET A 302 27.29 -18.85 -33.52
C MET A 302 25.81 -18.97 -33.96
N SER A 303 25.31 -20.18 -34.24
CA SER A 303 23.90 -20.40 -34.61
C SER A 303 22.94 -20.26 -33.44
N GLY A 304 23.34 -20.64 -32.22
CA GLY A 304 22.53 -20.46 -31.02
C GLY A 304 22.28 -18.98 -30.70
N ILE A 305 23.30 -18.14 -30.91
CA ILE A 305 23.23 -16.69 -30.74
C ILE A 305 22.27 -16.06 -31.75
N TYR A 306 22.29 -16.53 -33.01
CA TYR A 306 21.45 -15.99 -34.09
C TYR A 306 19.96 -16.30 -33.91
N ASN A 307 19.61 -17.52 -33.46
CA ASN A 307 18.23 -17.87 -33.12
C ASN A 307 17.76 -17.14 -31.84
N MET A 308 18.66 -16.86 -30.89
CA MET A 308 18.34 -16.08 -29.68
C MET A 308 18.04 -14.61 -29.99
N LEU A 309 18.79 -13.99 -30.91
CA LEU A 309 18.51 -12.62 -31.34
C LEU A 309 17.13 -12.48 -32.01
N ARG A 310 16.61 -13.56 -32.61
CA ARG A 310 15.27 -13.57 -33.23
C ARG A 310 14.11 -13.69 -32.24
N LEU A 311 14.31 -14.38 -31.11
CA LEU A 311 13.31 -14.49 -30.05
C LEU A 311 13.28 -13.27 -29.11
N SER A 312 14.34 -12.45 -29.16
CA SER A 312 14.48 -11.21 -28.40
C SER A 312 13.81 -10.05 -29.15
N ARG A 313 12.49 -9.91 -28.99
CA ARG A 313 11.76 -8.71 -29.45
C ARG A 313 12.18 -7.51 -28.58
N PRO A 314 12.46 -6.32 -29.14
CA PRO A 314 12.97 -5.20 -28.35
C PRO A 314 11.81 -4.54 -27.60
N ALA A 315 11.65 -4.91 -26.34
CA ALA A 315 11.07 -4.01 -25.34
C ALA A 315 12.23 -3.52 -24.48
N ALA A 316 12.33 -2.20 -24.32
CA ALA A 316 13.47 -1.51 -23.76
C ALA A 316 13.92 -2.03 -22.38
N GLY A 317 15.20 -2.37 -22.25
CA GLY A 317 15.91 -2.52 -20.97
C GLY A 317 16.33 -3.96 -20.61
N GLY A 318 17.62 -4.27 -20.75
CA GLY A 318 18.28 -5.43 -20.13
C GLY A 318 18.16 -6.76 -20.89
N ILE A 319 19.22 -7.58 -20.82
CA ILE A 319 19.20 -8.97 -21.29
C ILE A 319 18.36 -9.77 -20.27
N PRO A 320 17.18 -10.31 -20.62
CA PRO A 320 16.31 -10.94 -19.65
C PRO A 320 16.89 -12.29 -19.23
N GLY A 321 17.21 -12.44 -17.95
CA GLY A 321 17.40 -13.75 -17.34
C GLY A 321 16.12 -14.58 -17.46
N VAL A 322 16.25 -15.89 -17.65
CA VAL A 322 15.08 -16.78 -17.69
C VAL A 322 14.47 -16.82 -16.28
N HIS A 323 13.26 -16.28 -16.13
CA HIS A 323 12.49 -16.38 -14.88
C HIS A 323 11.98 -17.82 -14.72
N VAL A 324 12.35 -18.46 -13.61
CA VAL A 324 11.91 -19.82 -13.28
C VAL A 324 11.01 -19.78 -12.05
N GLY A 325 9.88 -20.49 -12.12
CA GLY A 325 8.96 -20.60 -11.00
C GLY A 325 8.29 -19.27 -10.64
N GLU A 326 7.90 -18.51 -11.66
CA GLU A 326 7.13 -17.28 -11.45
C GLU A 326 5.80 -17.61 -10.74
N GLU A 327 5.52 -16.91 -9.65
CA GLU A 327 4.32 -17.04 -8.82
C GLU A 327 3.76 -15.63 -8.57
N LEU A 328 2.45 -15.44 -8.77
CA LEU A 328 1.76 -14.19 -8.43
C LEU A 328 0.76 -14.47 -7.32
N ILE A 329 1.05 -13.94 -6.13
CA ILE A 329 0.30 -14.19 -4.91
C ILE A 329 -0.54 -12.95 -4.60
N THR A 330 -1.85 -13.11 -4.49
CA THR A 330 -2.79 -12.05 -4.09
C THR A 330 -3.06 -12.14 -2.60
N TYR A 331 -2.86 -11.03 -1.89
CA TYR A 331 -3.17 -10.88 -0.48
C TYR A 331 -4.42 -10.05 -0.27
N SER A 332 -5.17 -10.39 0.75
CA SER A 332 -6.36 -9.68 1.20
C SER A 332 -6.37 -9.51 2.72
N THR A 333 -6.97 -8.42 3.17
CA THR A 333 -7.28 -8.21 4.59
C THR A 333 -8.65 -8.80 4.96
N LEU A 334 -8.83 -9.09 6.25
CA LEU A 334 -10.13 -9.45 6.84
C LEU A 334 -10.65 -8.27 7.67
N ASP A 335 -11.96 -7.99 7.62
CA ASP A 335 -12.54 -6.94 8.47
C ASP A 335 -12.32 -7.31 9.96
N PRO A 336 -11.74 -6.41 10.79
CA PRO A 336 -11.60 -6.61 12.23
C PRO A 336 -12.86 -7.10 12.93
N LYS A 337 -14.05 -6.71 12.46
CA LYS A 337 -15.34 -7.16 13.02
C LYS A 337 -15.56 -8.66 12.92
N LEU A 338 -14.91 -9.33 11.97
CA LEU A 338 -15.05 -10.76 11.70
C LEU A 338 -14.18 -11.60 12.63
N TYR A 339 -13.06 -11.07 13.12
CA TYR A 339 -12.13 -11.79 14.00
C TYR A 339 -12.00 -11.23 15.42
N THR A 340 -12.63 -10.11 15.73
CA THR A 340 -12.61 -9.53 17.08
C THR A 340 -13.72 -10.14 17.95
N PRO A 341 -13.40 -10.81 19.07
CA PRO A 341 -14.37 -11.30 20.02
C PRO A 341 -15.27 -10.18 20.55
N THR A 342 -16.56 -10.46 20.73
CA THR A 342 -17.49 -9.53 21.39
C THR A 342 -18.12 -10.19 22.62
N PRO A 343 -18.65 -9.43 23.60
CA PRO A 343 -19.32 -10.02 24.77
C PRO A 343 -20.44 -11.01 24.39
N LEU A 344 -21.13 -10.75 23.28
CA LEU A 344 -22.17 -11.62 22.72
C LEU A 344 -21.63 -12.79 21.88
N LYS A 345 -20.42 -12.66 21.33
CA LYS A 345 -19.77 -13.68 20.50
C LYS A 345 -18.31 -13.81 20.91
N PRO A 346 -18.03 -14.42 22.08
CA PRO A 346 -16.67 -14.53 22.62
C PRO A 346 -15.76 -15.42 21.76
N TRP A 347 -16.36 -16.35 20.99
CA TRP A 347 -15.65 -17.26 20.09
C TRP A 347 -15.51 -16.71 18.65
N ARG A 348 -15.85 -15.44 18.42
CA ARG A 348 -15.72 -14.83 17.09
C ARG A 348 -14.24 -14.73 16.71
N GLY A 349 -13.91 -15.13 15.48
CA GLY A 349 -12.54 -15.15 14.98
C GLY A 349 -11.81 -16.48 15.14
N ILE A 350 -12.46 -17.48 15.72
CA ILE A 350 -12.05 -18.88 15.62
C ILE A 350 -12.66 -19.42 14.33
N TRP A 351 -11.82 -19.69 13.33
CA TRP A 351 -12.21 -20.18 12.00
C TRP A 351 -11.86 -21.65 11.85
#